data_AF-A0A951CFA1-F1
#
_entry.id   AF-A0A951CFA1-F1
#
_cell.length_a   1.000
_cell.length_b   1.000
_cell.length_c   1.000
_cell.angle_alpha   90.00
_cell.angle_beta   90.00
_cell.angle_gamma   90.00
#
_symmetry.space_group_name_H-M   'P 1'
#
loop_
_entity.id
_entity.type
_entity.pdbx_description
1 polymer ?
#
loop_
_entity_poly.entity_id
_entity_poly.type
_entity_poly.pdbx_seq_one_letter_code
_entity_poly.pdbx_strand_id
1 'polypeptide(L)'
;MRHFITDENFPLVPEYIEDQPTDRVHSGPTGPRSPEGKAISSLNSLKHGCRSEKTILPDEDPGEFEFTVDWWFEHYHPQDNVAVTLVQETARAQWFFKRNTRRLEGFEWELPTDPSSWTEENHKQFNNFTRYKTTTERAFFKCFKELEAYYGRLDRAEQLQERARAAVSKLQMEWCHRDYKAAAEELKTTQVVEVQVLDGKTVTSCYPTDQQIIKEAAQRPKPPIYLERFVLFPNGVPPEYSWANPNEIQKLSETIGVQKMTYDWWLELIKREQAKGTGHVGPILFLDPSIA
;
A
#
# COMPACT_ATOMS: atom_id res chain seq x y z
N MET A 1 -46.61 24.30 -43.24
CA MET A 1 -47.65 24.18 -42.20
C MET A 1 -47.51 22.83 -41.51
N ARG A 2 -47.01 22.81 -40.26
CA ARG A 2 -46.95 21.59 -39.44
C ARG A 2 -48.37 21.21 -39.03
N HIS A 3 -48.86 20.06 -39.48
CA HIS A 3 -50.11 19.48 -38.95
C HIS A 3 -49.75 18.76 -37.65
N PHE A 4 -50.31 19.25 -36.54
CA PHE A 4 -50.23 18.59 -35.23
C PHE A 4 -51.19 17.39 -35.23
N ILE A 5 -50.77 16.30 -34.60
CA ILE A 5 -51.62 15.13 -34.33
C ILE A 5 -52.66 15.55 -33.28
N THR A 6 -53.95 15.40 -33.59
CA THR A 6 -55.07 15.54 -32.66
C THR A 6 -55.54 14.16 -32.18
N ASP A 7 -56.24 14.10 -31.04
CA ASP A 7 -56.72 12.86 -30.38
C ASP A 7 -57.55 11.93 -31.28
N GLU A 8 -58.03 12.41 -32.43
CA GLU A 8 -58.85 11.65 -33.38
C GLU A 8 -58.03 10.78 -34.35
N ASN A 9 -56.69 10.86 -34.35
CA ASN A 9 -55.81 10.13 -35.27
C ASN A 9 -54.74 9.27 -34.56
N PHE A 10 -55.01 8.84 -33.33
CA PHE A 10 -54.16 7.88 -32.62
C PHE A 10 -54.45 6.45 -33.13
N PRO A 11 -53.47 5.68 -33.63
CA PRO A 11 -53.71 4.30 -34.04
C PRO A 11 -54.13 3.47 -32.83
N LEU A 12 -55.25 2.75 -32.96
CA LEU A 12 -55.78 1.86 -31.92
C LEU A 12 -54.71 0.85 -31.52
N VAL A 13 -54.42 0.78 -30.21
CA VAL A 13 -53.55 -0.22 -29.59
C VAL A 13 -54.11 -1.62 -29.92
N PRO A 14 -53.28 -2.61 -30.31
CA PRO A 14 -53.74 -3.98 -30.44
C PRO A 14 -54.34 -4.45 -29.11
N GLU A 15 -55.47 -5.15 -29.21
CA GLU A 15 -56.19 -5.74 -28.10
C GLU A 15 -55.23 -6.58 -27.23
N TYR A 16 -55.17 -6.25 -25.92
CA TYR A 16 -54.35 -6.96 -24.95
C TYR A 16 -54.90 -8.39 -24.82
N ILE A 17 -54.20 -9.37 -25.39
CA ILE A 17 -54.46 -10.78 -25.12
C ILE A 17 -53.99 -11.04 -23.69
N GLU A 18 -54.92 -11.25 -22.75
CA GLU A 18 -54.59 -11.76 -21.41
C GLU A 18 -53.88 -13.10 -21.56
N ASP A 19 -52.57 -13.10 -21.29
CA ASP A 19 -51.75 -14.31 -21.24
C ASP A 19 -52.24 -15.14 -20.04
N GLN A 20 -53.05 -16.17 -20.33
CA GLN A 20 -53.52 -17.11 -19.31
C GLN A 20 -52.29 -17.74 -18.63
N PRO A 21 -52.27 -17.87 -17.29
CA PRO A 21 -51.12 -18.43 -16.60
C PRO A 21 -50.88 -19.85 -17.08
N THR A 22 -49.81 -20.05 -17.87
CA THR A 22 -49.37 -21.39 -18.23
C THR A 22 -48.92 -22.08 -16.94
N ASP A 23 -49.66 -23.11 -16.52
CA ASP A 23 -49.21 -24.08 -15.53
C ASP A 23 -47.93 -24.75 -16.07
N ARG A 24 -46.79 -24.12 -15.84
CA ARG A 24 -45.50 -24.78 -16.02
C ARG A 24 -45.38 -25.83 -14.94
N VAL A 25 -45.83 -27.03 -15.26
CA VAL A 25 -45.51 -28.25 -14.51
C VAL A 25 -43.99 -28.31 -14.39
N HIS A 26 -43.46 -27.97 -13.22
CA HIS A 26 -42.07 -28.28 -12.90
C HIS A 26 -41.93 -29.80 -13.01
N SER A 27 -41.23 -30.27 -14.05
CA SER A 27 -40.86 -31.67 -14.15
C SER A 27 -39.99 -31.99 -12.93
N GLY A 28 -40.60 -32.69 -11.97
CA GLY A 28 -39.90 -33.12 -10.77
C GLY A 28 -38.65 -33.93 -11.12
N PRO A 29 -37.75 -34.17 -10.14
CA PRO A 29 -36.45 -34.80 -10.39
C PRO A 29 -36.61 -36.08 -11.22
N THR A 30 -35.90 -36.13 -12.36
CA THR A 30 -35.89 -37.20 -13.36
C THR A 30 -35.06 -38.42 -12.92
N GLY A 31 -34.72 -38.50 -11.64
CA GLY A 31 -33.98 -39.61 -11.05
C GLY A 31 -34.87 -40.84 -10.80
N PRO A 32 -34.27 -42.05 -10.78
CA PRO A 32 -35.01 -43.27 -10.46
C PRO A 32 -35.63 -43.20 -9.07
N ARG A 33 -36.95 -43.41 -8.99
CA ARG A 33 -37.73 -43.33 -7.74
C ARG A 33 -37.92 -44.67 -7.05
N SER A 34 -37.68 -45.78 -7.75
CA SER A 34 -37.76 -47.12 -7.18
C SER A 34 -36.46 -47.54 -6.48
N PRO A 35 -36.52 -48.38 -5.44
CA PRO A 35 -35.33 -48.97 -4.81
C PRO A 35 -34.40 -49.66 -5.82
N GLU A 36 -34.97 -50.36 -6.81
CA GLU A 36 -34.24 -51.07 -7.86
C GLU A 36 -33.52 -50.08 -8.80
N GLY A 37 -34.20 -49.01 -9.20
CA GLY A 37 -33.60 -47.97 -10.04
C GLY A 37 -32.50 -47.18 -9.30
N LYS A 38 -32.64 -46.99 -7.99
CA LYS A 38 -31.58 -46.42 -7.15
C LYS A 38 -30.38 -47.36 -7.03
N ALA A 39 -30.60 -48.66 -6.86
CA ALA A 39 -29.53 -49.67 -6.83
C ALA A 39 -28.77 -49.75 -8.17
N ILE A 40 -29.48 -49.74 -9.30
CA ILE A 40 -28.84 -49.68 -10.63
C ILE A 40 -28.04 -48.38 -10.81
N SER A 41 -28.57 -47.24 -10.34
CA SER A 41 -27.84 -45.97 -10.37
C SER A 41 -26.62 -45.96 -9.43
N SER A 42 -26.67 -46.62 -8.27
CA SER A 42 -25.53 -46.71 -7.36
C SER A 42 -24.42 -47.59 -7.93
N LEU A 43 -24.75 -48.62 -8.73
CA LEU A 43 -23.74 -49.44 -9.43
C LEU A 43 -22.92 -48.63 -10.44
N ASN A 44 -23.52 -47.60 -11.08
CA ASN A 44 -22.77 -46.70 -11.97
C ASN A 44 -21.72 -45.85 -11.22
N SER A 45 -21.96 -45.54 -9.94
CA SER A 45 -20.95 -44.88 -9.08
C SER A 45 -19.69 -45.74 -8.91
N LEU A 46 -19.86 -47.07 -8.91
CA LEU A 46 -18.79 -48.05 -8.72
C LEU A 46 -18.15 -48.53 -10.03
N LYS A 47 -18.85 -48.43 -11.18
CA LYS A 47 -18.33 -48.94 -12.48
C LYS A 47 -17.25 -48.07 -13.09
N HIS A 48 -17.46 -46.75 -13.12
CA HIS A 48 -16.51 -45.79 -13.72
C HIS A 48 -15.98 -44.76 -12.71
N GLY A 49 -16.46 -44.80 -11.46
CA GLY A 49 -15.91 -43.98 -10.36
C GLY A 49 -16.25 -42.50 -10.37
N CYS A 50 -16.76 -41.93 -11.47
CA CYS A 50 -16.98 -40.48 -11.60
C CYS A 50 -18.04 -39.89 -10.66
N ARG A 51 -18.88 -40.75 -10.06
CA ARG A 51 -19.90 -40.37 -9.06
C ARG A 51 -19.64 -40.99 -7.70
N SER A 52 -18.43 -41.52 -7.47
CA SER A 52 -18.05 -42.13 -6.21
C SER A 52 -17.74 -41.06 -5.18
N GLU A 53 -18.29 -41.21 -3.98
CA GLU A 53 -17.94 -40.37 -2.82
C GLU A 53 -16.61 -40.80 -2.18
N LYS A 54 -16.07 -41.96 -2.56
CA LYS A 54 -14.77 -42.43 -2.09
C LYS A 54 -13.65 -41.52 -2.59
N THR A 55 -12.79 -41.10 -1.66
CA THR A 55 -11.65 -40.24 -1.95
C THR A 55 -10.68 -40.92 -2.91
N ILE A 56 -10.35 -42.19 -2.69
CA ILE A 56 -9.47 -42.98 -3.56
C ILE A 56 -10.23 -44.23 -4.02
N LEU A 57 -10.13 -44.57 -5.31
CA LEU A 57 -10.68 -45.80 -5.89
C LEU A 57 -9.62 -46.92 -5.93
N PRO A 58 -10.03 -48.21 -6.04
CA PRO A 58 -9.07 -49.32 -6.03
C PRO A 58 -8.02 -49.29 -7.14
N ASP A 59 -8.30 -48.62 -8.26
CA ASP A 59 -7.42 -48.47 -9.42
C ASP A 59 -6.63 -47.15 -9.42
N GLU A 60 -6.63 -46.42 -8.31
CA GLU A 60 -5.91 -45.16 -8.14
C GLU A 60 -4.77 -45.31 -7.13
N ASP A 61 -3.69 -44.55 -7.34
CA ASP A 61 -2.53 -44.53 -6.45
C ASP A 61 -2.77 -43.57 -5.26
N PRO A 62 -2.80 -44.07 -4.01
CA PRO A 62 -2.86 -43.22 -2.83
C PRO A 62 -1.72 -42.21 -2.73
N GLY A 63 -0.51 -42.57 -3.18
CA GLY A 63 0.65 -41.68 -3.12
C GLY A 63 0.50 -40.46 -4.02
N GLU A 64 -0.20 -40.59 -5.14
CA GLU A 64 -0.51 -39.44 -6.01
C GLU A 64 -1.52 -38.48 -5.37
N PHE A 65 -2.48 -39.03 -4.61
CA PHE A 65 -3.41 -38.22 -3.83
C PHE A 65 -2.70 -37.51 -2.67
N GLU A 66 -1.86 -38.22 -1.92
CA GLU A 66 -1.04 -37.64 -0.83
C GLU A 66 -0.15 -36.52 -1.37
N PHE A 67 0.59 -36.76 -2.46
CA PHE A 67 1.41 -35.74 -3.12
C PHE A 67 0.57 -34.50 -3.51
N THR A 68 -0.64 -34.71 -4.01
CA THR A 68 -1.54 -33.60 -4.37
C THR A 68 -1.89 -32.79 -3.12
N VAL A 69 -2.27 -33.45 -2.04
CA VAL A 69 -2.61 -32.79 -0.77
C VAL A 69 -1.40 -32.04 -0.21
N ASP A 70 -0.25 -32.71 -0.10
CA ASP A 70 0.99 -32.13 0.43
C ASP A 70 1.40 -30.88 -0.35
N TRP A 71 1.29 -30.90 -1.69
CA TRP A 71 1.57 -29.72 -2.51
C TRP A 71 0.71 -28.51 -2.15
N TRP A 72 -0.59 -28.69 -1.89
CA TRP A 72 -1.48 -27.59 -1.48
C TRP A 72 -1.16 -27.08 -0.08
N PHE A 73 -0.85 -27.97 0.86
CA PHE A 73 -0.46 -27.60 2.21
C PHE A 73 0.87 -26.85 2.25
N GLU A 74 1.85 -27.30 1.47
CA GLU A 74 3.15 -26.64 1.29
C GLU A 74 3.02 -25.32 0.52
N HIS A 75 2.06 -25.16 -0.38
CA HIS A 75 1.90 -23.87 -1.05
C HIS A 75 1.31 -22.81 -0.09
N TYR A 76 0.24 -23.17 0.63
CA TYR A 76 -0.56 -22.21 1.39
C TYR A 76 -0.19 -22.08 2.86
N HIS A 77 0.55 -23.03 3.43
CA HIS A 77 0.96 -23.03 4.84
C HIS A 77 -0.16 -22.59 5.81
N PRO A 78 -1.30 -23.30 5.83
CA PRO A 78 -2.48 -22.85 6.58
C PRO A 78 -2.22 -22.73 8.08
N GLN A 79 -2.50 -21.55 8.64
CA GLN A 79 -2.21 -21.23 10.04
C GLN A 79 -3.42 -21.42 10.98
N ASP A 80 -4.63 -21.49 10.43
CA ASP A 80 -5.86 -21.71 11.20
C ASP A 80 -6.73 -22.83 10.62
N ASN A 81 -7.71 -23.29 11.39
CA ASN A 81 -8.59 -24.40 11.00
C ASN A 81 -9.45 -24.09 9.76
N VAL A 82 -9.77 -22.82 9.50
CA VAL A 82 -10.54 -22.42 8.31
C VAL A 82 -9.68 -22.56 7.07
N ALA A 83 -8.43 -22.08 7.13
CA ALA A 83 -7.44 -22.24 6.07
C ALA A 83 -7.16 -23.72 5.80
N VAL A 84 -6.95 -24.53 6.84
CA VAL A 84 -6.74 -25.98 6.72
C VAL A 84 -7.89 -26.64 5.97
N THR A 85 -9.14 -26.29 6.33
CA THR A 85 -10.33 -26.83 5.68
C THR A 85 -10.40 -26.45 4.20
N LEU A 86 -10.18 -25.18 3.87
CA LEU A 86 -10.23 -24.69 2.48
C LEU A 86 -9.14 -25.32 1.60
N VAL A 87 -7.92 -25.48 2.13
CA VAL A 87 -6.81 -26.16 1.45
C VAL A 87 -7.16 -27.63 1.19
N GLN A 88 -7.66 -28.33 2.21
CA GLN A 88 -8.04 -29.73 2.10
C GLN A 88 -9.20 -29.96 1.11
N GLU A 89 -10.23 -29.10 1.15
CA GLU A 89 -11.36 -29.18 0.22
C GLU A 89 -10.94 -28.89 -1.22
N THR A 90 -10.03 -27.93 -1.43
CA THR A 90 -9.49 -27.59 -2.75
C THR A 90 -8.68 -28.74 -3.33
N ALA A 91 -7.79 -29.34 -2.53
CA ALA A 91 -7.00 -30.51 -2.93
C ALA A 91 -7.91 -31.70 -3.30
N ARG A 92 -8.95 -31.97 -2.49
CA ARG A 92 -9.93 -33.03 -2.77
C ARG A 92 -10.73 -32.74 -4.05
N ALA A 93 -11.17 -31.50 -4.26
CA ALA A 93 -11.90 -31.12 -5.46
C ALA A 93 -11.04 -31.24 -6.72
N GLN A 94 -9.75 -30.88 -6.63
CA GLN A 94 -8.78 -31.08 -7.72
C GLN A 94 -8.61 -32.57 -8.03
N TRP A 95 -8.51 -33.41 -7.01
CA TRP A 95 -8.39 -34.86 -7.20
C TRP A 95 -9.59 -35.44 -7.97
N PHE A 96 -10.82 -35.08 -7.59
CA PHE A 96 -12.01 -35.52 -8.31
C PHE A 96 -12.10 -34.95 -9.73
N PHE A 97 -11.64 -33.71 -9.94
CA PHE A 97 -11.55 -33.14 -11.27
C PHE A 97 -10.56 -33.93 -12.14
N LYS A 98 -9.35 -34.19 -11.63
CA LYS A 98 -8.32 -35.00 -12.30
C LYS A 98 -8.81 -36.41 -12.63
N ARG A 99 -9.47 -37.08 -11.69
CA ARG A 99 -10.14 -38.38 -11.91
C ARG A 99 -11.09 -38.29 -13.10
N ASN A 100 -12.04 -37.36 -13.08
CA ASN A 100 -13.08 -37.29 -14.10
C ASN A 100 -12.53 -36.87 -15.48
N THR A 101 -11.48 -36.07 -15.51
CA THR A 101 -10.73 -35.78 -16.74
C THR A 101 -10.09 -37.05 -17.31
N ARG A 102 -9.36 -37.82 -16.49
CA ARG A 102 -8.76 -39.10 -16.93
C ARG A 102 -9.79 -40.10 -17.44
N ARG A 103 -10.97 -40.18 -16.81
CA ARG A 103 -12.04 -41.07 -17.26
C ARG A 103 -12.65 -40.61 -18.59
N LEU A 104 -12.80 -39.31 -18.81
CA LEU A 104 -13.23 -38.77 -20.10
C LEU A 104 -12.18 -39.05 -21.18
N GLU A 105 -10.91 -38.75 -20.92
CA GLU A 105 -9.80 -38.99 -21.86
C GLU A 105 -9.67 -40.49 -22.20
N GLY A 106 -9.78 -41.37 -21.20
CA GLY A 106 -9.77 -42.82 -21.41
C GLY A 106 -10.94 -43.29 -22.27
N PHE A 107 -12.13 -42.73 -22.06
CA PHE A 107 -13.28 -43.01 -22.91
C PHE A 107 -13.10 -42.46 -24.33
N GLU A 108 -12.59 -41.25 -24.48
CA GLU A 108 -12.28 -40.64 -25.78
C GLU A 108 -11.29 -41.48 -26.59
N TRP A 109 -10.30 -42.09 -25.94
CA TRP A 109 -9.34 -43.00 -26.56
C TRP A 109 -9.98 -44.27 -27.15
N GLU A 110 -11.06 -44.76 -26.55
CA GLU A 110 -11.80 -45.93 -27.02
C GLU A 110 -12.76 -45.62 -28.18
N LEU A 111 -13.05 -44.35 -28.44
CA LEU A 111 -13.99 -43.95 -29.49
C LEU A 111 -13.41 -44.10 -30.90
N PRO A 112 -14.24 -44.42 -31.91
CA PRO A 112 -13.84 -44.32 -33.30
C PRO A 112 -13.33 -42.91 -33.62
N THR A 113 -12.21 -42.82 -34.31
CA THR A 113 -11.58 -41.53 -34.67
C THR A 113 -12.51 -40.65 -35.51
N ASP A 114 -13.31 -41.25 -36.39
CA ASP A 114 -14.32 -40.54 -37.16
C ASP A 114 -15.65 -40.43 -36.37
N PRO A 115 -16.09 -39.21 -35.99
CA PRO A 115 -17.35 -38.99 -35.29
C PRO A 115 -18.58 -39.51 -36.03
N SER A 116 -18.54 -39.63 -37.36
CA SER A 116 -19.68 -40.16 -38.13
C SER A 116 -19.95 -41.65 -37.84
N SER A 117 -18.93 -42.35 -37.32
CA SER A 117 -19.01 -43.76 -36.92
C SER A 117 -19.49 -43.96 -35.48
N TRP A 118 -19.86 -42.89 -34.77
CA TRP A 118 -20.28 -42.98 -33.38
C TRP A 118 -21.70 -43.54 -33.25
N THR A 119 -21.86 -44.49 -32.33
CA THR A 119 -23.19 -45.03 -31.99
C THR A 119 -23.94 -44.06 -31.06
N GLU A 120 -25.25 -44.24 -30.94
CA GLU A 120 -26.07 -43.47 -29.98
C GLU A 120 -25.59 -43.65 -28.52
N GLU A 121 -25.09 -44.85 -28.18
CA GLU A 121 -24.51 -45.12 -26.87
C GLU A 121 -23.16 -44.38 -26.67
N ASN A 122 -22.33 -44.26 -27.72
CA ASN A 122 -21.10 -43.46 -27.68
C ASN A 122 -21.43 -41.99 -27.34
N HIS A 123 -22.39 -41.39 -28.04
CA HIS A 123 -22.82 -40.02 -27.78
C HIS A 123 -23.35 -39.85 -26.35
N LYS A 124 -24.14 -40.81 -25.86
CA LYS A 124 -24.70 -40.78 -24.50
C LYS A 124 -23.59 -40.86 -23.44
N GLN A 125 -22.64 -41.76 -23.58
CA GLN A 125 -21.54 -41.91 -22.62
C GLN A 125 -20.60 -40.69 -22.66
N PHE A 126 -20.26 -40.19 -23.86
CA PHE A 126 -19.47 -38.97 -24.03
C PHE A 126 -20.10 -37.78 -23.28
N ASN A 127 -21.41 -37.58 -23.48
CA ASN A 127 -22.17 -36.53 -22.80
C ASN A 127 -22.18 -36.71 -21.27
N ASN A 128 -22.26 -37.95 -20.77
CA ASN A 128 -22.21 -38.22 -19.33
C ASN A 128 -20.83 -37.91 -18.75
N PHE A 129 -19.75 -38.41 -19.34
CA PHE A 129 -18.38 -38.14 -18.87
C PHE A 129 -18.04 -36.65 -18.94
N THR A 130 -18.45 -35.96 -20.00
CA THR A 130 -18.33 -34.51 -20.12
C THR A 130 -19.04 -33.80 -18.96
N ARG A 131 -20.29 -34.17 -18.66
CA ARG A 131 -21.04 -33.58 -17.53
C ARG A 131 -20.39 -33.86 -16.18
N TYR A 132 -19.86 -35.06 -15.97
CA TYR A 132 -19.16 -35.41 -14.73
C TYR A 132 -17.88 -34.58 -14.57
N LYS A 133 -17.07 -34.47 -15.63
CA LYS A 133 -15.88 -33.60 -15.67
C LYS A 133 -16.24 -32.15 -15.38
N THR A 134 -17.22 -31.58 -16.08
CA THR A 134 -17.67 -30.19 -15.87
C THR A 134 -18.18 -29.95 -14.44
N THR A 135 -18.84 -30.93 -13.83
CA THR A 135 -19.35 -30.81 -12.45
C THR A 135 -18.19 -30.71 -11.46
N THR A 136 -17.19 -31.59 -11.56
CA THR A 136 -16.01 -31.56 -10.68
C THR A 136 -15.08 -30.38 -10.96
N GLU A 137 -14.97 -29.95 -12.22
CA GLU A 137 -14.24 -28.74 -12.62
C GLU A 137 -14.82 -27.49 -11.95
N ARG A 138 -16.14 -27.32 -12.01
CA ARG A 138 -16.83 -26.21 -11.33
C ARG A 138 -16.65 -26.27 -9.81
N ALA A 139 -16.71 -27.46 -9.22
CA ALA A 139 -16.46 -27.63 -7.79
C ALA A 139 -15.04 -27.22 -7.41
N PHE A 140 -14.03 -27.65 -8.18
CA PHE A 140 -12.63 -27.25 -7.98
C PHE A 140 -12.46 -25.74 -8.06
N PHE A 141 -12.90 -25.10 -9.15
CA PHE A 141 -12.75 -23.65 -9.29
C PHE A 141 -13.52 -22.86 -8.23
N LYS A 142 -14.62 -23.39 -7.72
CA LYS A 142 -15.34 -22.79 -6.58
C LYS A 142 -14.48 -22.83 -5.31
N CYS A 143 -13.99 -24.02 -4.91
CA CYS A 143 -13.14 -24.17 -3.73
C CYS A 143 -11.87 -23.33 -3.84
N PHE A 144 -11.21 -23.37 -5.01
CA PHE A 144 -10.01 -22.57 -5.28
C PHE A 144 -10.27 -21.07 -5.14
N LYS A 145 -11.38 -20.57 -5.71
CA LYS A 145 -11.75 -19.15 -5.57
C LYS A 145 -12.03 -18.76 -4.12
N GLU A 146 -12.64 -19.64 -3.32
CA GLU A 146 -12.90 -19.41 -1.90
C GLU A 146 -11.60 -19.39 -1.08
N LEU A 147 -10.65 -20.29 -1.38
CA LEU A 147 -9.30 -20.31 -0.81
C LEU A 147 -8.53 -19.03 -1.13
N GLU A 148 -8.47 -18.63 -2.40
CA GLU A 148 -7.82 -17.39 -2.84
C GLU A 148 -8.45 -16.14 -2.20
N ALA A 149 -9.78 -16.11 -2.07
CA ALA A 149 -10.47 -15.01 -1.41
C ALA A 149 -10.19 -14.95 0.10
N TYR A 150 -9.90 -16.08 0.75
CA TYR A 150 -9.48 -16.12 2.15
C TYR A 150 -8.06 -15.55 2.30
N TYR A 151 -7.08 -16.03 1.55
CA TYR A 151 -5.70 -15.53 1.63
C TYR A 151 -5.58 -14.07 1.18
N GLY A 152 -6.29 -13.68 0.11
CA GLY A 152 -6.35 -12.28 -0.30
C GLY A 152 -7.02 -11.35 0.71
N ARG A 153 -7.80 -11.86 1.68
CA ARG A 153 -8.30 -11.06 2.83
C ARG A 153 -7.22 -10.90 3.91
N LEU A 154 -6.45 -11.94 4.17
CA LEU A 154 -5.35 -11.91 5.14
C LEU A 154 -4.27 -10.90 4.72
N ASP A 155 -3.79 -10.99 3.47
CA ASP A 155 -2.76 -10.08 2.94
C ASP A 155 -3.19 -8.61 3.04
N ARG A 156 -4.46 -8.33 2.69
CA ARG A 156 -5.02 -6.98 2.80
C ARG A 156 -5.08 -6.51 4.26
N ALA A 157 -5.42 -7.38 5.20
CA ALA A 157 -5.46 -7.04 6.62
C ALA A 157 -4.06 -6.73 7.16
N GLU A 158 -3.07 -7.53 6.78
CA GLU A 158 -1.66 -7.29 7.14
C GLU A 158 -1.15 -5.97 6.57
N GLN A 159 -1.36 -5.72 5.27
CA GLN A 159 -0.98 -4.45 4.63
C GLN A 159 -1.67 -3.24 5.27
N LEU A 160 -2.94 -3.36 5.67
CA LEU A 160 -3.65 -2.29 6.39
C LEU A 160 -3.05 -2.05 7.78
N GLN A 161 -2.68 -3.10 8.51
CA GLN A 161 -2.01 -2.97 9.81
C GLN A 161 -0.64 -2.33 9.67
N GLU A 162 0.15 -2.73 8.67
CA GLU A 162 1.46 -2.14 8.41
C GLU A 162 1.35 -0.65 8.04
N ARG A 163 0.41 -0.30 7.17
CA ARG A 163 0.10 1.10 6.85
C ARG A 163 -0.33 1.89 8.07
N ALA A 164 -1.17 1.32 8.95
CA ALA A 164 -1.58 1.97 10.18
C ALA A 164 -0.38 2.20 11.12
N ARG A 165 0.51 1.20 11.28
CA ARG A 165 1.76 1.33 12.05
C ARG A 165 2.65 2.43 11.47
N ALA A 166 2.87 2.43 10.15
CA ALA A 166 3.67 3.44 9.49
C ALA A 166 3.08 4.86 9.66
N ALA A 167 1.75 5.01 9.59
CA ALA A 167 1.08 6.28 9.83
C ALA A 167 1.27 6.77 11.27
N VAL A 168 1.14 5.89 12.26
CA VAL A 168 1.39 6.21 13.68
C VAL A 168 2.86 6.60 13.90
N SER A 169 3.82 5.85 13.35
CA SER A 169 5.24 6.17 13.44
C SER A 169 5.56 7.53 12.80
N LYS A 170 4.94 7.84 11.65
CA LYS A 170 5.11 9.14 10.98
C LYS A 170 4.60 10.29 11.85
N LEU A 171 3.39 10.16 12.41
CA LEU A 171 2.85 11.16 13.33
C LEU A 171 3.79 11.35 14.52
N GLN A 172 4.25 10.27 15.13
CA GLN A 172 5.17 10.34 16.27
C GLN A 172 6.49 11.05 15.91
N MET A 173 7.05 10.80 14.73
CA MET A 173 8.22 11.52 14.23
C MET A 173 7.94 13.01 14.02
N GLU A 174 6.79 13.39 13.47
CA GLU A 174 6.39 14.79 13.29
C GLU A 174 6.25 15.51 14.64
N TRP A 175 5.65 14.85 15.64
CA TRP A 175 5.56 15.36 17.02
C TRP A 175 6.95 15.55 17.63
N CYS A 176 7.82 14.53 17.60
CA CYS A 176 9.19 14.64 18.10
C CYS A 176 9.99 15.75 17.38
N HIS A 177 9.82 15.89 16.06
CA HIS A 177 10.49 16.94 15.29
C HIS A 177 9.97 18.34 15.67
N ARG A 178 8.66 18.49 15.91
CA ARG A 178 8.07 19.74 16.38
C ARG A 178 8.60 20.11 17.78
N ASP A 179 8.63 19.15 18.69
CA ASP A 179 9.12 19.35 20.06
C ASP A 179 10.63 19.66 20.06
N TYR A 180 11.41 18.96 19.23
CA TYR A 180 12.83 19.25 19.04
C TYR A 180 13.06 20.64 18.43
N LYS A 181 12.27 21.04 17.44
CA LYS A 181 12.37 22.38 16.83
C LYS A 181 12.02 23.47 17.83
N ALA A 182 10.96 23.30 18.62
CA ALA A 182 10.58 24.23 19.69
C ALA A 182 11.70 24.34 20.74
N ALA A 183 12.25 23.22 21.20
CA ALA A 183 13.38 23.22 22.12
C ALA A 183 14.64 23.88 21.51
N ALA A 184 14.95 23.63 20.24
CA ALA A 184 16.08 24.26 19.55
C ALA A 184 15.91 25.78 19.38
N GLU A 185 14.68 26.26 19.21
CA GLU A 185 14.35 27.70 19.18
C GLU A 185 14.54 28.35 20.56
N GLU A 186 14.19 27.66 21.65
CA GLU A 186 14.44 28.15 23.02
C GLU A 186 15.94 28.25 23.38
N LEU A 187 16.76 27.34 22.83
CA LEU A 187 18.21 27.25 23.10
C LEU A 187 19.07 28.22 22.28
N LYS A 188 18.48 28.94 21.31
CA LYS A 188 19.21 29.90 20.47
C LYS A 188 18.67 31.32 20.62
N THR A 189 19.51 32.28 20.30
CA THR A 189 19.10 33.65 20.04
C THR A 189 19.77 34.14 18.75
N THR A 190 19.16 35.13 18.10
CA THR A 190 19.63 35.62 16.82
C THR A 190 19.84 37.13 16.88
N GLN A 191 20.92 37.59 16.25
CA GLN A 191 21.20 39.01 16.08
C GLN A 191 21.41 39.30 14.60
N VAL A 192 20.71 40.28 14.06
CA VAL A 192 20.99 40.82 12.74
C VAL A 192 21.90 42.02 12.92
N VAL A 193 23.00 42.06 12.17
CA VAL A 193 23.94 43.18 12.13
C VAL A 193 23.94 43.72 10.73
N GLU A 194 23.51 44.95 10.56
CA GLU A 194 23.50 45.62 9.27
C GLU A 194 24.71 46.55 9.17
N VAL A 195 25.51 46.33 8.14
CA VAL A 195 26.74 47.08 7.85
C VAL A 195 26.55 47.83 6.55
N GLN A 196 26.42 49.15 6.65
CA GLN A 196 26.21 50.04 5.51
C GLN A 196 27.36 51.03 5.37
N VAL A 197 27.61 51.50 4.15
CA VAL A 197 28.54 52.61 3.91
C VAL A 197 27.72 53.86 3.59
N LEU A 198 27.64 54.78 4.55
CA LEU A 198 26.91 56.04 4.43
C LEU A 198 27.91 57.20 4.35
N ASP A 199 27.84 58.01 3.30
CA ASP A 199 28.75 59.14 3.06
C ASP A 199 30.25 58.76 3.19
N GLY A 200 30.61 57.57 2.72
CA GLY A 200 31.98 57.05 2.77
C GLY A 200 32.41 56.53 4.15
N LYS A 201 31.49 56.44 5.12
CA LYS A 201 31.75 55.89 6.46
C LYS A 201 31.00 54.59 6.68
N THR A 202 31.69 53.58 7.17
CA THR A 202 31.07 52.32 7.59
C THR A 202 30.25 52.55 8.86
N VAL A 203 28.97 52.18 8.83
CA VAL A 203 28.03 52.23 9.96
C VAL A 203 27.57 50.81 10.25
N THR A 204 27.48 50.46 11.53
CA THR A 204 27.10 49.11 11.99
C THR A 204 25.96 49.22 12.98
N SER A 205 24.85 48.54 12.69
CA SER A 205 23.65 48.54 13.54
C SER A 205 23.26 47.12 13.90
N CYS A 206 22.97 46.86 15.17
CA CYS A 206 22.62 45.52 15.67
C CYS A 206 21.16 45.46 16.13
N TYR A 207 20.44 44.43 15.68
CA TYR A 207 19.03 44.20 15.95
C TYR A 207 18.76 42.75 16.34
N PRO A 208 18.29 42.47 17.56
CA PRO A 208 18.33 43.34 18.74
C PRO A 208 19.76 43.78 19.11
N THR A 209 19.88 44.89 19.84
CA THR A 209 21.16 45.37 20.39
C THR A 209 21.71 44.38 21.42
N ASP A 210 23.01 44.42 21.68
CA ASP A 210 23.64 43.51 22.66
C ASP A 210 22.96 43.60 24.04
N GLN A 211 22.60 44.81 24.49
CA GLN A 211 21.91 45.04 25.75
C GLN A 211 20.50 44.44 25.77
N GLN A 212 19.77 44.50 24.65
CA GLN A 212 18.45 43.88 24.52
C GLN A 212 18.56 42.36 24.61
N ILE A 213 19.54 41.76 23.92
CA ILE A 213 19.80 40.31 23.98
C ILE A 213 20.15 39.85 25.39
N ILE A 214 21.00 40.60 26.11
CA ILE A 214 21.36 40.31 27.51
C ILE A 214 20.12 40.37 28.41
N LYS A 215 19.32 41.44 28.27
CA LYS A 215 18.10 41.63 29.07
C LYS A 215 17.06 40.55 28.81
N GLU A 216 16.90 40.11 27.57
CA GLU A 216 15.99 39.02 27.19
C GLU A 216 16.49 37.67 27.71
N ALA A 217 17.79 37.38 27.58
CA ALA A 217 18.39 36.15 28.09
C ALA A 217 18.24 36.02 29.62
N ALA A 218 18.38 37.11 30.36
CA ALA A 218 18.21 37.14 31.82
C ALA A 218 16.78 36.84 32.30
N GLN A 219 15.77 36.98 31.41
CA GLN A 219 14.37 36.66 31.72
C GLN A 219 14.01 35.19 31.42
N ARG A 220 14.88 34.45 30.71
CA ARG A 220 14.63 33.05 30.39
C ARG A 220 14.95 32.15 31.60
N PRO A 221 14.21 31.05 31.81
CA PRO A 221 14.54 30.06 32.86
C PRO A 221 15.95 29.47 32.69
N LYS A 222 16.41 29.37 31.43
CA LYS A 222 17.80 29.03 31.07
C LYS A 222 18.26 30.01 29.99
N PRO A 223 19.49 30.53 30.07
CA PRO A 223 20.04 31.38 29.01
C PRO A 223 20.16 30.59 27.69
N PRO A 224 20.18 31.27 26.53
CA PRO A 224 20.48 30.63 25.26
C PRO A 224 21.84 29.92 25.33
N ILE A 225 21.97 28.78 24.67
CA ILE A 225 23.26 28.09 24.53
C ILE A 225 24.03 28.65 23.34
N TYR A 226 23.33 29.01 22.25
CA TYR A 226 23.92 29.49 21.02
C TYR A 226 23.43 30.88 20.62
N LEU A 227 24.30 31.63 19.97
CA LEU A 227 23.96 32.87 19.29
C LEU A 227 24.38 32.78 17.82
N GLU A 228 23.42 33.08 16.95
CA GLU A 228 23.64 33.19 15.51
C GLU A 228 23.51 34.66 15.10
N ARG A 229 24.59 35.22 14.57
CA ARG A 229 24.63 36.61 14.13
C ARG A 229 24.70 36.64 12.60
N PHE A 230 23.68 37.23 11.98
CA PHE A 230 23.63 37.47 10.54
C PHE A 230 24.18 38.86 10.25
N VAL A 231 25.28 38.95 9.50
CA VAL A 231 25.92 40.23 9.17
C VAL A 231 25.54 40.58 7.74
N LEU A 232 24.58 41.48 7.56
CA LEU A 232 24.10 41.96 6.28
C LEU A 232 25.01 43.09 5.78
N PHE A 233 25.40 42.99 4.51
CA PHE A 233 26.21 43.98 3.81
C PHE A 233 25.45 44.47 2.56
N PRO A 234 24.46 45.38 2.69
CA PRO A 234 23.63 45.83 1.56
C PRO A 234 24.43 46.47 0.41
N ASN A 235 25.62 47.00 0.70
CA ASN A 235 26.48 47.69 -0.25
C ASN A 235 27.80 46.95 -0.55
N GLY A 236 27.90 45.66 -0.20
CA GLY A 236 29.15 44.91 -0.24
C GLY A 236 29.99 45.05 1.04
N VAL A 237 31.01 44.19 1.18
CA VAL A 237 31.80 44.08 2.42
C VAL A 237 32.88 45.16 2.49
N PRO A 238 32.82 46.09 3.47
CA PRO A 238 33.81 47.15 3.60
C PRO A 238 35.13 46.66 4.22
N PRO A 239 36.24 47.42 4.09
CA PRO A 239 37.57 46.99 4.53
C PRO A 239 37.67 46.61 6.02
N GLU A 240 36.92 47.29 6.89
CA GLU A 240 36.85 47.00 8.34
C GLU A 240 36.30 45.58 8.62
N TYR A 241 35.61 45.00 7.64
CA TYR A 241 35.01 43.68 7.67
C TYR A 241 35.71 42.67 6.76
N SER A 242 36.94 42.96 6.33
CA SER A 242 37.77 42.04 5.53
C SER A 242 37.99 40.66 6.19
N TRP A 243 37.86 40.58 7.52
CA TRP A 243 37.87 39.32 8.27
C TRP A 243 36.74 38.35 7.88
N ALA A 244 35.68 38.83 7.22
CA ALA A 244 34.64 38.00 6.62
C ALA A 244 35.11 37.27 5.35
N ASN A 245 36.34 37.53 4.90
CA ASN A 245 37.00 36.94 3.72
C ASN A 245 36.13 36.99 2.43
N PRO A 246 35.66 38.18 2.02
CA PRO A 246 34.79 38.30 0.86
C PRO A 246 35.55 38.02 -0.45
N ASN A 247 34.89 37.33 -1.39
CA ASN A 247 35.36 37.30 -2.77
C ASN A 247 35.13 38.65 -3.49
N GLU A 248 35.68 38.82 -4.70
CA GLU A 248 35.59 40.10 -5.44
C GLU A 248 34.15 40.57 -5.70
N ILE A 249 33.20 39.64 -5.84
CA ILE A 249 31.78 39.97 -6.05
C ILE A 249 31.17 40.46 -4.74
N GLN A 250 31.43 39.77 -3.63
CA GLN A 250 30.92 40.11 -2.29
C GLN A 250 31.46 41.43 -1.76
N LYS A 251 32.63 41.89 -2.23
CA LYS A 251 33.14 43.23 -1.92
C LYS A 251 32.28 44.35 -2.53
N LEU A 252 31.57 44.07 -3.62
CA LEU A 252 30.90 45.09 -4.45
C LEU A 252 29.38 44.94 -4.50
N SER A 253 28.84 43.83 -3.98
CA SER A 253 27.42 43.50 -4.09
C SER A 253 26.86 43.03 -2.76
N GLU A 254 25.53 43.14 -2.63
CA GLU A 254 24.80 42.71 -1.44
C GLU A 254 25.19 41.28 -1.05
N THR A 255 25.59 41.11 0.21
CA THR A 255 25.95 39.80 0.73
C THR A 255 25.65 39.67 2.20
N ILE A 256 25.71 38.43 2.69
CA ILE A 256 25.45 38.07 4.09
C ILE A 256 26.59 37.22 4.62
N GLY A 257 27.14 37.63 5.76
CA GLY A 257 28.00 36.83 6.61
C GLY A 257 27.19 36.15 7.72
N VAL A 258 27.68 35.02 8.23
CA VAL A 258 27.08 34.34 9.38
C VAL A 258 28.17 34.04 10.41
N GLN A 259 27.93 34.45 11.65
CA GLN A 259 28.74 34.08 12.80
C GLN A 259 27.92 33.18 13.72
N LYS A 260 28.42 31.98 14.04
CA LYS A 260 27.82 31.04 15.00
C LYS A 260 28.76 30.85 16.16
N MET A 261 28.26 31.08 17.37
CA MET A 261 29.05 30.95 18.60
C MET A 261 28.17 30.52 19.77
N THR A 262 28.78 30.06 20.86
CA THR A 262 28.05 29.90 22.11
C THR A 262 27.67 31.27 22.66
N TYR A 263 26.58 31.32 23.44
CA TYR A 263 26.14 32.58 24.06
C TYR A 263 27.24 33.18 24.96
N ASP A 264 27.97 32.35 25.70
CA ASP A 264 29.08 32.80 26.55
C ASP A 264 30.22 33.41 25.74
N TRP A 265 30.58 32.83 24.59
CA TRP A 265 31.59 33.41 23.70
C TRP A 265 31.11 34.71 23.07
N TRP A 266 29.82 34.82 22.75
CA TRP A 266 29.28 36.09 22.30
C TRP A 266 29.41 37.17 23.39
N LEU A 267 29.15 36.85 24.65
CA LEU A 267 29.36 37.78 25.78
C LEU A 267 30.82 38.25 25.90
N GLU A 268 31.79 37.36 25.61
CA GLU A 268 33.20 37.74 25.55
C GLU A 268 33.52 38.59 24.33
N LEU A 269 32.96 38.24 23.17
CA LEU A 269 33.15 38.95 21.91
C LEU A 269 32.67 40.40 22.02
N ILE A 270 31.46 40.65 22.52
CA ILE A 270 30.92 42.01 22.66
C ILE A 270 31.74 42.87 23.63
N LYS A 271 32.35 42.26 24.67
CA LYS A 271 33.29 42.98 25.56
C LYS A 271 34.54 43.43 24.79
N ARG A 272 35.08 42.58 23.92
CA ARG A 272 36.21 42.92 23.06
C ARG A 272 35.83 43.99 22.03
N GLU A 273 34.65 43.88 21.41
CA GLU A 273 34.11 44.86 20.46
C GLU A 273 33.95 46.23 21.13
N GLN A 274 33.37 46.28 22.34
CA GLN A 274 33.25 47.49 23.14
C GLN A 274 34.62 48.09 23.51
N ALA A 275 35.58 47.26 23.93
CA ALA A 275 36.92 47.71 24.29
C ALA A 275 37.70 48.31 23.09
N LYS A 276 37.44 47.83 21.87
CA LYS A 276 38.01 48.42 20.64
C LYS A 276 37.44 49.81 20.34
N GLY A 277 36.21 50.09 20.77
CA GLY A 277 35.58 51.41 20.63
C GLY A 277 35.29 51.85 19.18
N THR A 278 35.38 50.95 18.21
CA THR A 278 35.16 51.26 16.78
C THR A 278 33.68 51.34 16.42
N GLY A 279 32.80 50.75 17.23
CA GLY A 279 31.38 50.58 16.91
C GLY A 279 31.09 49.47 15.89
N HIS A 280 32.11 48.70 15.47
CA HIS A 280 31.97 47.59 14.53
C HIS A 280 31.99 46.24 15.25
N VAL A 281 31.31 45.25 14.66
CA VAL A 281 31.42 43.87 15.13
C VAL A 281 32.70 43.22 14.59
N GLY A 282 33.28 42.32 15.37
CA GLY A 282 34.58 41.70 15.11
C GLY A 282 34.48 40.21 14.76
N PRO A 283 35.58 39.60 14.31
CA PRO A 283 35.63 38.18 14.01
C PRO A 283 35.52 37.33 15.28
N ILE A 284 34.98 36.11 15.13
CA ILE A 284 35.12 35.07 16.15
C ILE A 284 36.58 34.64 16.18
N LEU A 285 37.37 35.22 17.09
CA LEU A 285 38.72 34.74 17.36
C LEU A 285 38.61 33.59 18.35
N PHE A 286 38.78 32.36 17.87
CA PHE A 286 39.15 31.26 18.75
C PHE A 286 40.39 31.69 19.52
N LEU A 287 40.39 31.49 20.85
CA LEU A 287 41.59 31.71 21.66
C LEU A 287 42.77 31.01 20.98
N ASP A 288 43.86 31.76 20.83
CA ASP A 288 45.15 31.21 20.49
C ASP A 288 45.41 29.98 21.40
N PRO A 289 45.72 28.78 20.84
CA PRO A 289 46.06 27.61 21.63
C PRO A 289 47.27 27.82 22.57
N SER A 290 47.95 28.96 22.50
CA SER A 290 49.11 29.31 23.35
C SER A 290 48.76 29.74 24.79
N ILE A 291 47.48 29.82 25.18
CA ILE A 291 47.05 30.12 26.57
C ILE A 291 46.39 28.90 27.24
N ALA A 292 46.96 27.70 27.03
CA ALA A 292 46.64 26.48 27.78
C ALA A 292 47.92 25.87 28.38
#